data_AF-A0A0G1FRP3-F1
#
_entry.id   AF-A0A0G1FRP3-F1
#
_cell.length_a   1.000
_cell.length_b   1.000
_cell.length_c   1.000
_cell.angle_alpha   90.00
_cell.angle_beta   90.00
_cell.angle_gamma   90.00
#
_symmetry.space_group_name_H-M   'P 1'
#
loop_
_entity.id
_entity.type
_entity.pdbx_description
1 polymer ?
#
loop_
_entity_poly.entity_id
_entity_poly.type
_entity_poly.pdbx_seq_one_letter_code
_entity_poly.pdbx_strand_id
1 'polypeptide(L)'
;MKKSLNRGFTLIELLVVIAIIGILSGIVLTSLNSARTKAKDARVQASITQVRTIAETLFDGSIYPATFITPGPATGGTAPACTGGLADSSLNTLDGDVRAQQGASCTAAVNVNTTVASKAGILIVKSAGNDAYAAYATLPSGSAWCVDSVGKSKAYTLAASNPTATACP
;
A
#
# COMPACT_ATOMS: atom_id res chain seq x y z
N MET A 1 -59.75 -0.20 -36.59
CA MET A 1 -59.16 -0.54 -35.28
C MET A 1 -57.84 -1.28 -35.50
N LYS A 2 -56.70 -0.68 -35.15
CA LYS A 2 -55.39 -1.35 -35.23
C LYS A 2 -55.23 -2.28 -34.02
N LYS A 3 -55.22 -3.60 -34.23
CA LYS A 3 -54.89 -4.57 -33.18
C LYS A 3 -53.40 -4.48 -32.86
N SER A 4 -53.06 -4.05 -31.65
CA SER A 4 -51.71 -4.15 -31.11
C SER A 4 -51.41 -5.63 -30.80
N LEU A 5 -50.50 -6.24 -31.55
CA LEU A 5 -49.96 -7.56 -31.25
C LEU A 5 -48.99 -7.42 -30.07
N ASN A 6 -49.45 -7.74 -28.86
CA ASN A 6 -48.56 -7.88 -27.70
C ASN A 6 -47.70 -9.12 -27.90
N ARG A 7 -46.42 -8.93 -28.21
CA ARG A 7 -45.42 -10.01 -28.30
C ARG A 7 -44.94 -10.32 -26.88
N GLY A 8 -45.18 -11.55 -26.41
CA GLY A 8 -44.62 -12.06 -25.17
C GLY A 8 -43.20 -12.61 -25.39
N PHE A 9 -42.36 -12.54 -24.36
CA PHE A 9 -41.04 -13.17 -24.33
C PHE A 9 -41.20 -14.69 -24.21
N THR A 10 -40.41 -15.46 -24.95
CA THR A 10 -40.38 -16.92 -24.80
C THR A 10 -39.46 -17.31 -23.63
N LEU A 11 -39.77 -18.42 -22.96
CA LEU A 11 -38.92 -18.95 -21.88
C LEU A 11 -37.50 -19.27 -22.37
N ILE A 12 -37.36 -19.72 -23.63
CA ILE A 12 -36.06 -20.03 -24.22
C ILE A 12 -35.23 -18.78 -24.50
N GLU A 13 -35.86 -17.67 -24.89
CA GLU A 13 -35.17 -16.39 -25.06
C GLU A 13 -34.63 -15.88 -23.73
N LEU A 14 -35.41 -15.99 -22.63
CA LEU A 14 -34.93 -15.59 -21.32
C LEU A 14 -33.78 -16.49 -20.84
N LEU A 15 -33.91 -17.81 -21.07
CA LEU A 15 -32.89 -18.80 -20.69
C LEU A 15 -31.55 -18.55 -21.41
N VAL A 16 -31.57 -18.24 -22.71
CA VAL A 16 -30.32 -17.99 -23.44
C VAL A 16 -29.62 -16.70 -22.98
N VAL A 17 -30.40 -15.69 -22.60
CA VAL A 17 -29.85 -14.40 -22.14
C VAL A 17 -29.11 -14.57 -20.82
N ILE A 18 -29.70 -15.25 -19.84
CA ILE A 18 -29.02 -15.50 -18.56
C ILE A 18 -27.77 -16.38 -18.75
N ALA A 19 -27.81 -17.31 -19.71
CA ALA A 19 -26.65 -18.13 -20.06
C ALA A 19 -25.49 -17.28 -20.61
N ILE A 20 -25.77 -16.37 -21.55
CA ILE A 20 -24.77 -15.45 -22.12
C ILE A 20 -24.22 -14.50 -21.05
N ILE A 21 -25.10 -13.90 -20.22
CA ILE A 21 -24.67 -13.03 -19.11
C ILE A 21 -23.77 -13.80 -18.14
N GLY A 22 -24.08 -15.06 -17.83
CA GLY A 22 -23.26 -15.90 -16.97
C GLY A 22 -21.85 -16.11 -17.50
N ILE A 23 -21.71 -16.42 -18.79
CA ILE A 23 -20.41 -16.61 -19.45
C ILE A 23 -19.60 -15.31 -19.45
N LEU A 24 -20.22 -14.20 -19.88
CA LEU A 24 -19.55 -12.90 -19.94
C LEU A 24 -19.12 -12.42 -18.55
N SER A 25 -19.97 -12.61 -17.53
CA SER A 25 -19.68 -12.21 -16.15
C SER A 25 -18.48 -12.96 -15.56
N GLY A 26 -18.31 -14.24 -15.90
CA GLY A 26 -17.15 -15.04 -15.46
C GLY A 26 -15.82 -14.49 -15.96
N ILE A 27 -15.73 -14.10 -17.23
CA ILE A 27 -14.51 -13.54 -17.83
C ILE A 27 -14.18 -12.16 -17.24
N VAL A 28 -15.21 -11.31 -17.06
CA VAL A 28 -15.02 -9.97 -16.50
C VAL A 28 -14.49 -10.04 -15.06
N LEU A 29 -14.99 -10.96 -14.25
CA LEU A 29 -14.62 -11.05 -12.83
C LEU A 29 -13.12 -11.33 -12.61
N THR A 30 -12.52 -12.21 -13.41
CA THR A 30 -11.09 -12.56 -13.26
C THR A 30 -10.19 -11.36 -13.63
N SER A 31 -10.53 -10.66 -14.72
CA SER A 31 -9.79 -9.46 -15.14
C SER A 31 -9.89 -8.31 -14.13
N LEU A 32 -11.06 -8.13 -13.52
CA LEU A 32 -11.34 -7.08 -12.55
C LEU A 32 -10.54 -7.28 -11.25
N ASN A 33 -10.32 -8.52 -10.82
CA ASN A 33 -9.54 -8.80 -9.62
C ASN A 33 -8.08 -8.39 -9.77
N SER A 34 -7.43 -8.77 -10.88
CA SER A 34 -6.06 -8.33 -11.18
C SER A 34 -5.94 -6.82 -11.35
N ALA A 35 -6.92 -6.18 -12.00
CA ALA A 35 -6.96 -4.72 -12.15
C ALA A 35 -7.05 -4.00 -10.79
N ARG A 36 -7.87 -4.50 -9.86
CA ARG A 36 -7.97 -3.96 -8.49
C ARG A 36 -6.66 -4.07 -7.73
N THR A 37 -5.98 -5.22 -7.78
CA THR A 37 -4.67 -5.38 -7.12
C THR A 37 -3.64 -4.40 -7.67
N LYS A 38 -3.55 -4.26 -9.00
CA LYS A 38 -2.66 -3.27 -9.63
C LYS A 38 -2.99 -1.83 -9.24
N ALA A 39 -4.27 -1.48 -9.10
CA ALA A 39 -4.68 -0.15 -8.65
C ALA A 39 -4.24 0.11 -7.20
N LYS A 40 -4.35 -0.89 -6.32
CA LYS A 40 -3.86 -0.80 -4.94
C LYS A 40 -2.35 -0.67 -4.88
N ASP A 41 -1.61 -1.42 -5.71
CA ASP A 41 -0.15 -1.29 -5.82
C ASP A 41 0.26 0.12 -6.23
N ALA A 42 -0.39 0.67 -7.27
CA ALA A 42 -0.13 2.04 -7.75
C ALA A 42 -0.41 3.08 -6.66
N ARG A 43 -1.47 2.88 -5.86
CA ARG A 43 -1.77 3.74 -4.72
C ARG A 43 -0.67 3.69 -3.66
N VAL A 44 -0.18 2.50 -3.30
CA VAL A 44 0.93 2.35 -2.35
C VAL A 44 2.21 3.00 -2.90
N GLN A 45 2.53 2.82 -4.18
CA GLN A 45 3.69 3.48 -4.80
C GLN A 45 3.59 5.00 -4.76
N ALA A 46 2.42 5.56 -5.05
CA ALA A 46 2.17 6.99 -4.96
C ALA A 46 2.32 7.49 -3.51
N SER A 47 1.75 6.76 -2.55
CA SER A 47 1.85 7.08 -1.13
C SER A 47 3.31 7.07 -0.66
N ILE A 48 4.10 6.06 -0.98
CA ILE A 48 5.53 6.05 -0.63
C ILE A 48 6.27 7.19 -1.33
N THR A 49 5.94 7.51 -2.58
CA THR A 49 6.58 8.64 -3.29
C THR A 49 6.32 9.97 -2.58
N GLN A 50 5.13 10.15 -2.00
CA GLN A 50 4.79 11.33 -1.21
C GLN A 50 5.62 11.43 0.09
N VAL A 51 6.15 10.32 0.62
CA VAL A 51 7.09 10.35 1.76
C VAL A 51 8.32 11.19 1.43
N ARG A 52 8.80 11.18 0.18
CA ARG A 52 9.92 12.03 -0.24
C ARG A 52 9.59 13.51 -0.12
N THR A 53 8.42 13.92 -0.61
CA THR A 53 7.98 15.31 -0.48
C THR A 53 7.91 15.73 0.99
N ILE A 54 7.39 14.85 1.86
CA ILE A 54 7.36 15.14 3.30
C ILE A 54 8.78 15.22 3.88
N ALA A 55 9.67 14.29 3.50
CA ALA A 55 11.06 14.30 3.94
C ALA A 55 11.77 15.61 3.57
N GLU A 56 11.58 16.09 2.34
CA GLU A 56 12.13 17.36 1.85
C GLU A 56 11.61 18.56 2.64
N THR A 57 10.32 18.58 3.01
CA THR A 57 9.76 19.67 3.85
C THR A 57 10.29 19.68 5.27
N LEU A 58 10.73 18.52 5.78
CA LEU A 58 11.23 18.35 7.14
C LEU A 58 12.75 18.50 7.23
N PHE A 59 13.46 18.46 6.12
CA PHE A 59 14.91 18.55 6.08
C PHE A 59 15.38 19.96 6.43
N ASP A 60 16.23 20.09 7.45
CA ASP A 60 16.72 21.39 7.94
C ASP A 60 17.94 21.93 7.17
N GLY A 61 18.39 21.20 6.14
CA GLY A 61 19.60 21.48 5.37
C GLY A 61 20.80 20.60 5.77
N SER A 62 20.72 19.86 6.87
CA SER A 62 21.75 18.92 7.32
C SER A 62 21.21 17.56 7.71
N ILE A 63 20.06 17.51 8.38
CA ILE A 63 19.48 16.28 8.93
C ILE A 63 17.95 16.25 8.76
N TYR A 64 17.42 15.02 8.70
CA TYR A 64 16.01 14.74 8.89
C TYR A 64 15.70 14.68 10.40
N PRO A 65 14.55 15.20 10.85
CA PRO A 65 14.26 15.25 12.27
C PRO A 65 14.12 13.84 12.86
N ALA A 66 14.36 13.71 14.17
CA ALA A 66 14.21 12.44 14.88
C ALA A 66 12.78 11.87 14.74
N THR A 67 11.81 12.76 14.57
CA THR A 67 10.37 12.48 14.36
C THR A 67 10.04 11.90 12.99
N PHE A 68 10.95 12.00 12.01
CA PHE A 68 10.81 11.39 10.68
C PHE A 68 11.14 9.89 10.73
N ILE A 69 10.27 9.13 11.38
CA ILE A 69 10.38 7.67 11.52
C ILE A 69 9.00 7.04 11.34
N THR A 70 8.97 5.83 10.80
CA THR A 70 7.76 4.99 10.83
C THR A 70 8.10 3.53 11.15
N PRO A 71 7.34 2.88 12.05
CA PRO A 71 6.33 3.49 12.91
C PRO A 71 6.99 4.29 14.06
N GLY A 72 6.26 5.22 14.71
CA GLY A 72 6.78 6.16 15.73
C GLY A 72 7.44 5.46 16.92
N PRO A 73 8.17 6.12 17.82
CA PRO A 73 8.88 5.41 18.87
C PRO A 73 7.90 4.70 19.80
N ALA A 74 8.11 3.40 19.98
CA ALA A 74 7.49 2.60 21.00
C ALA A 74 7.85 3.15 22.39
N THR A 75 6.94 3.82 23.08
CA THR A 75 7.09 4.04 24.52
C THR A 75 7.03 2.68 25.22
N GLY A 76 8.20 2.14 25.62
CA GLY A 76 8.29 0.96 26.49
C GLY A 76 8.77 -0.35 25.86
N GLY A 77 9.61 -0.33 24.82
CA GLY A 77 10.26 -1.55 24.30
C GLY A 77 9.33 -2.55 23.60
N THR A 78 8.02 -2.28 23.61
CA THR A 78 7.02 -2.95 22.79
C THR A 78 6.77 -2.08 21.56
N ALA A 79 7.16 -2.61 20.40
CA ALA A 79 7.08 -1.97 19.09
C ALA A 79 5.78 -1.19 18.87
N PRO A 80 5.81 -0.16 18.03
CA PRO A 80 4.74 0.81 17.98
C PRO A 80 3.50 0.07 17.50
N ALA A 81 2.47 0.06 18.35
CA ALA A 81 1.14 -0.12 17.86
C ALA A 81 0.91 0.91 16.75
N CYS A 82 0.07 0.61 15.77
CA CYS A 82 -0.36 1.58 14.75
C CYS A 82 -1.21 2.73 15.31
N THR A 83 -1.08 2.96 16.61
CA THR A 83 -1.71 3.95 17.47
C THR A 83 -0.65 4.87 18.11
N GLY A 84 0.64 4.57 17.94
CA GLY A 84 1.72 5.52 18.19
C GLY A 84 1.79 6.46 17.00
N GLY A 85 0.96 7.51 17.05
CA GLY A 85 0.90 8.53 16.00
C GLY A 85 2.31 8.95 15.64
N LEU A 86 2.62 8.84 14.34
CA LEU A 86 3.85 9.40 13.80
C LEU A 86 3.88 10.87 14.21
N ALA A 87 5.05 11.36 14.61
CA ALA A 87 5.18 12.73 15.08
C ALA A 87 4.84 13.76 13.98
N ASP A 88 4.82 13.33 12.70
CA ASP A 88 4.21 14.05 11.60
C ASP A 88 2.82 13.46 11.24
N SER A 89 1.81 14.32 11.26
CA SER A 89 0.42 13.94 10.95
C SER A 89 0.23 13.50 9.49
N SER A 90 1.02 14.03 8.55
CA SER A 90 0.93 13.68 7.13
C SER A 90 1.43 12.26 6.91
N LEU A 91 2.57 11.89 7.52
CA LEU A 91 3.06 10.52 7.48
C LEU A 91 2.06 9.55 8.12
N ASN A 92 1.36 9.95 9.19
CA ASN A 92 0.34 9.10 9.82
C ASN A 92 -0.83 8.82 8.87
N THR A 93 -1.30 9.84 8.13
CA THR A 93 -2.34 9.63 7.11
C THR A 93 -1.88 8.73 5.98
N LEU A 94 -0.62 8.86 5.57
CA LEU A 94 -0.02 8.11 4.47
C LEU A 94 0.20 6.64 4.82
N ASP A 95 0.68 6.39 6.04
CA ASP A 95 0.79 5.04 6.59
C ASP A 95 -0.57 4.37 6.70
N GLY A 96 -1.56 5.08 7.26
CA GLY A 96 -2.94 4.60 7.34
C GLY A 96 -3.53 4.23 5.97
N ASP A 97 -3.27 5.04 4.95
CA ASP A 97 -3.69 4.77 3.58
C ASP A 97 -3.01 3.51 2.99
N VAL A 98 -1.70 3.39 3.12
CA VAL A 98 -0.94 2.21 2.65
C VAL A 98 -1.46 0.94 3.32
N ARG A 99 -1.71 1.00 4.63
CA ARG A 99 -2.29 -0.12 5.40
C ARG A 99 -3.68 -0.51 4.92
N ALA A 100 -4.52 0.49 4.60
CA ALA A 100 -5.85 0.24 4.03
C ALA A 100 -5.76 -0.48 2.67
N GLN A 101 -4.81 -0.11 1.81
CA GLN A 101 -4.62 -0.77 0.51
C GLN A 101 -4.15 -2.23 0.65
N GLN A 102 -3.28 -2.49 1.63
CA GLN A 102 -2.78 -3.83 1.96
C GLN A 102 -3.83 -4.73 2.62
N GLY A 103 -5.00 -4.21 2.99
CA GLY A 103 -6.03 -4.98 3.69
C GLY A 103 -5.62 -5.42 5.09
N ALA A 104 -4.65 -4.71 5.68
CA ALA A 104 -4.03 -5.10 6.94
C ALA A 104 -4.53 -4.22 8.10
N SER A 105 -5.38 -4.81 8.94
CA SER A 105 -5.71 -4.28 10.27
C SER A 105 -4.52 -4.51 11.19
N CYS A 106 -4.17 -3.54 12.04
CA CYS A 106 -3.06 -3.73 12.96
C CYS A 106 -3.38 -4.76 14.03
N THR A 107 -2.95 -5.98 13.78
CA THR A 107 -2.96 -7.09 14.74
C THR A 107 -1.65 -7.07 15.53
N ALA A 108 -1.67 -6.29 16.61
CA ALA A 108 -0.64 -6.21 17.65
C ALA A 108 0.74 -5.62 17.25
N ALA A 109 1.48 -5.18 18.27
CA ALA A 109 2.83 -4.66 18.20
C ALA A 109 3.78 -5.67 17.54
N VAL A 110 4.06 -5.51 16.25
CA VAL A 110 5.06 -6.30 15.54
C VAL A 110 6.40 -5.60 15.71
N ASN A 111 7.37 -6.27 16.36
CA ASN A 111 8.78 -5.84 16.42
C ASN A 111 9.21 -5.20 15.09
N VAL A 112 9.67 -3.94 15.13
CA VAL A 112 10.03 -3.14 13.95
C VAL A 112 11.24 -3.75 13.20
N ASN A 113 11.83 -4.82 13.73
CA ASN A 113 13.12 -5.34 13.31
C ASN A 113 13.14 -6.82 12.87
N THR A 114 12.11 -7.40 12.24
CA THR A 114 12.32 -8.78 11.73
C THR A 114 11.75 -9.16 10.36
N THR A 115 10.60 -8.71 9.87
CA THR A 115 10.14 -9.14 8.52
C THR A 115 9.21 -8.13 7.84
N VAL A 116 9.52 -7.68 6.62
CA VAL A 116 8.59 -6.89 5.77
C VAL A 116 7.50 -7.75 5.14
N ALA A 117 7.74 -9.07 5.01
CA ALA A 117 6.81 -10.04 4.41
C ALA A 117 5.46 -10.18 5.14
N SER A 118 5.29 -9.55 6.31
CA SER A 118 4.05 -9.57 7.11
C SER A 118 3.65 -8.19 7.62
N LYS A 119 4.29 -7.11 7.15
CA LYS A 119 4.05 -5.76 7.68
C LYS A 119 3.04 -4.98 6.85
N ALA A 120 2.17 -4.31 7.61
CA ALA A 120 1.22 -3.33 7.17
C ALA A 120 1.84 -1.93 7.33
N GLY A 121 1.88 -1.12 6.27
CA GLY A 121 2.27 0.29 6.32
C GLY A 121 3.65 0.60 5.76
N ILE A 122 4.12 1.80 6.08
CA ILE A 122 5.37 2.40 5.64
C ILE A 122 6.42 2.15 6.72
N LEU A 123 7.64 1.77 6.32
CA LEU A 123 8.81 1.67 7.17
C LEU A 123 9.86 2.68 6.72
N ILE A 124 10.32 3.55 7.61
CA ILE A 124 11.41 4.50 7.34
C ILE A 124 12.65 4.09 8.12
N VAL A 125 13.75 3.90 7.39
CA VAL A 125 15.08 3.64 7.93
C VAL A 125 15.93 4.89 7.71
N LYS A 126 16.69 5.27 8.73
CA LYS A 126 17.61 6.43 8.69
C LYS A 126 19.04 6.02 9.01
N SER A 127 20.00 6.80 8.54
CA SER A 127 21.39 6.71 8.95
C SER A 127 21.55 7.13 10.42
N ALA A 128 22.64 6.72 11.06
CA ALA A 128 22.95 7.14 12.43
C ALA A 128 23.03 8.67 12.59
N GLY A 129 23.44 9.39 11.54
CA GLY A 129 23.49 10.85 11.49
C GLY A 129 22.16 11.52 11.13
N ASN A 130 21.12 10.76 10.77
CA ASN A 130 19.87 11.27 10.19
C ASN A 130 20.06 12.10 8.91
N ASP A 131 21.16 11.94 8.20
CA ASP A 131 21.48 12.62 6.94
C ASP A 131 20.99 11.85 5.69
N ALA A 132 20.60 10.58 5.86
CA ALA A 132 20.03 9.75 4.78
C ALA A 132 18.84 8.93 5.28
N TYR A 133 17.90 8.64 4.38
CA TYR A 133 16.77 7.77 4.66
C TYR A 133 16.39 6.88 3.48
N ALA A 134 15.75 5.75 3.79
CA ALA A 134 14.98 4.97 2.83
C ALA A 134 13.64 4.57 3.43
N ALA A 135 12.58 4.72 2.63
CA ALA A 135 11.20 4.37 2.98
C ALA A 135 10.74 3.18 2.15
N TYR A 136 10.13 2.22 2.80
CA TYR A 136 9.75 0.93 2.24
C TYR A 136 8.28 0.63 2.52
N ALA A 137 7.58 0.02 1.56
CA ALA A 137 6.32 -0.66 1.84
C ALA A 137 6.11 -1.88 0.95
N THR A 138 5.30 -2.80 1.43
CA THR A 138 4.87 -3.97 0.67
C THR A 138 3.72 -3.62 -0.26
N LEU A 139 3.75 -4.15 -1.47
CA LEU A 139 2.68 -4.04 -2.43
C LEU A 139 1.68 -5.19 -2.19
N PRO A 140 0.37 -4.95 -2.30
CA PRO A 140 -0.65 -6.00 -2.29
C PRO A 140 -0.40 -7.18 -3.24
N SER A 141 0.33 -6.97 -4.34
CA SER A 141 0.77 -8.05 -5.25
C SER A 141 1.90 -8.94 -4.70
N GLY A 142 2.54 -8.59 -3.59
CA GLY A 142 3.58 -9.38 -2.91
C GLY A 142 5.02 -8.91 -3.17
N SER A 143 5.25 -7.94 -4.05
CA SER A 143 6.54 -7.25 -4.17
C SER A 143 6.67 -6.12 -3.13
N ALA A 144 7.82 -5.46 -3.03
CA ALA A 144 7.94 -4.24 -2.24
C ALA A 144 8.46 -3.07 -3.07
N TRP A 145 8.19 -1.87 -2.59
CA TRP A 145 8.61 -0.61 -3.21
C TRP A 145 9.43 0.20 -2.22
N CYS A 146 10.52 0.78 -2.72
CA CYS A 146 11.42 1.63 -1.94
C CYS A 146 11.52 3.02 -2.57
N VAL A 147 11.64 4.05 -1.74
CA VAL A 147 12.15 5.37 -2.12
C VAL A 147 13.23 5.82 -1.13
N ASP A 148 14.28 6.48 -1.61
CA ASP A 148 15.36 6.98 -0.74
C ASP A 148 15.59 8.48 -0.86
N SER A 149 16.45 9.01 0.02
CA SER A 149 16.93 10.39 0.06
C SER A 149 17.84 10.76 -1.11
N VAL A 150 18.28 9.79 -1.91
CA VAL A 150 19.15 9.99 -3.09
C VAL A 150 18.32 10.12 -4.37
N GLY A 151 16.98 10.04 -4.27
CA GLY A 151 16.08 10.19 -5.41
C GLY A 151 15.71 8.89 -6.12
N LYS A 152 16.21 7.73 -5.68
CA LYS A 152 15.86 6.44 -6.30
C LYS A 152 14.49 5.98 -5.84
N SER A 153 13.76 5.34 -6.74
CA SER A 153 12.46 4.71 -6.48
C SER A 153 12.40 3.41 -7.26
N LYS A 154 12.29 2.27 -6.57
CA LYS A 154 12.44 0.96 -7.23
C LYS A 154 11.65 -0.14 -6.54
N ALA A 155 11.15 -1.07 -7.34
CA ALA A 155 10.62 -2.33 -6.86
C ALA A 155 11.76 -3.24 -6.41
N TYR A 156 11.56 -3.97 -5.33
CA TYR A 156 12.51 -4.96 -4.85
C TYR A 156 11.81 -6.20 -4.31
N THR A 157 12.52 -7.32 -4.37
CA THR A 157 12.04 -8.59 -3.80
C THR A 157 12.18 -8.55 -2.29
N LEU A 158 11.11 -8.91 -1.59
CA LEU A 158 11.11 -9.03 -0.14
C LEU A 158 12.12 -10.09 0.31
N ALA A 159 13.24 -9.65 0.89
CA ALA A 159 14.14 -10.55 1.61
C ALA A 159 13.50 -10.97 2.95
N ALA A 160 13.93 -12.11 3.48
CA ALA A 160 13.50 -12.59 4.81
C ALA A 160 13.91 -11.64 5.94
N SER A 161 14.91 -10.78 5.73
CA SER A 161 15.32 -9.71 6.63
C SER A 161 14.89 -8.33 6.12
N ASN A 162 14.53 -7.45 7.05
CA ASN A 162 14.11 -6.07 6.77
C ASN A 162 15.23 -5.28 6.06
N PRO A 163 14.94 -4.38 5.10
CA PRO A 163 15.97 -3.47 4.62
C PRO A 163 16.45 -2.62 5.80
N THR A 164 17.75 -2.66 6.07
CA THR A 164 18.44 -1.80 7.04
C THR A 164 19.28 -0.74 6.34
N ALA A 165 19.32 -0.78 5.01
CA ALA A 165 20.02 0.19 4.19
C ALA A 165 19.26 1.52 4.19
N THR A 166 20.00 2.61 4.06
CA THR A 166 19.48 3.97 3.90
C THR A 166 19.38 4.37 2.42
N ALA A 167 19.52 3.39 1.53
CA ALA A 167 19.38 3.54 0.09
C ALA A 167 18.58 2.36 -0.46
N CYS A 168 17.84 2.60 -1.53
CA CYS A 168 17.12 1.53 -2.21
C CYS A 168 18.11 0.54 -2.86
N PRO A 169 17.79 -0.76 -2.84
CA PRO A 169 18.65 -1.81 -3.40
C PRO A 169 18.75 -1.79 -4.94
#